data_AF-A0AAU3BW08-F1
#
_entry.id   AF-A0AAU3BW08-F1
#
_cell.length_a   1.000
_cell.length_b   1.000
_cell.length_c   1.000
_cell.angle_alpha   90.00
_cell.angle_beta   90.00
_cell.angle_gamma   90.00
#
_symmetry.space_group_name_H-M   'P 1'
#
loop_
_entity.id
_entity.type
_entity.pdbx_description
1 polymer ?
#
loop_
_entity_poly.entity_id
_entity_poly.type
_entity_poly.pdbx_seq_one_letter_code
_entity_poly.pdbx_strand_id
1 'polypeptide(L)'
;MLRTAEITAELTGLEDSHRLYWRSQLEFSLDCFVCERTGRTTVFDRGAEQALCSGSRSGFKRHHTAARLAGFDTTSGPERLAVRALIDFWWAPFTDTRDGIKAAAPTSHPWVRLRLAYYCPDAKESGTGSIQTNLVRPYRLTCEHCDRLLGVDRESPAVRLLG
;
A
#
# COMPACT_ATOMS: atom_id res chain seq x y z
N MET A 1 -10.35 9.44 -17.21
CA MET A 1 -9.92 10.68 -16.54
C MET A 1 -8.78 10.35 -15.58
N LEU A 2 -7.67 11.09 -15.66
CA LEU A 2 -6.54 10.90 -14.75
C LEU A 2 -6.88 11.45 -13.36
N ARG A 3 -6.49 10.70 -12.33
CA ARG A 3 -6.64 11.04 -10.91
C ARG A 3 -5.33 10.75 -10.20
N THR A 4 -5.10 11.44 -9.09
CA THR A 4 -3.95 11.16 -8.22
C THR A 4 -4.44 10.91 -6.80
N ALA A 5 -3.92 9.88 -6.15
CA ALA A 5 -4.11 9.63 -4.72
C ALA A 5 -2.78 9.84 -4.00
N GLU A 6 -2.82 10.58 -2.91
CA GLU A 6 -1.75 10.65 -1.93
C GLU A 6 -2.03 9.66 -0.80
N ILE A 7 -1.02 8.88 -0.45
CA ILE A 7 -1.04 7.93 0.66
C ILE A 7 0.07 8.31 1.63
N THR A 8 -0.27 8.50 2.89
CA THR A 8 0.71 8.79 3.95
C THR A 8 0.57 7.82 5.11
N ALA A 9 1.69 7.43 5.71
CA ALA A 9 1.70 6.69 6.96
C ALA A 9 2.98 6.95 7.77
N GLU A 10 2.92 6.65 9.06
CA GLU A 10 4.02 6.83 10.00
C GLU A 10 4.11 5.65 10.98
N LEU A 11 5.32 5.15 11.20
CA LEU A 11 5.66 4.29 12.32
C LEU A 11 6.41 5.10 13.38
N THR A 12 6.05 4.89 14.64
CA THR A 12 6.69 5.52 15.82
C THR A 12 7.20 4.47 16.80
N GLY A 13 7.96 4.89 17.81
CA GLY A 13 8.48 3.95 18.82
C GLY A 13 9.38 2.91 18.19
N LEU A 14 10.25 3.38 17.30
CA LEU A 14 11.18 2.56 16.55
C LEU A 14 12.23 1.96 17.48
N GLU A 15 12.74 0.81 17.06
CA GLU A 15 13.90 0.19 17.68
C GLU A 15 15.12 0.39 16.77
N ASP A 16 16.23 0.85 17.34
CA ASP A 16 17.37 1.35 16.57
C ASP A 16 18.30 0.25 16.03
N SER A 17 18.27 -0.97 16.58
CA SER A 17 19.17 -2.03 16.14
C SER A 17 18.73 -2.71 14.85
N HIS A 18 17.41 -2.76 14.58
CA HIS A 18 16.89 -3.23 13.30
C HIS A 18 16.95 -2.13 12.25
N ARG A 19 17.55 -2.43 11.10
CA ARG A 19 17.55 -1.50 9.95
C ARG A 19 16.19 -1.54 9.25
N LEU A 20 15.18 -0.92 9.83
CA LEU A 20 13.82 -0.87 9.29
C LEU A 20 13.68 0.20 8.19
N TYR A 21 13.03 -0.15 7.09
CA TYR A 21 12.75 0.78 5.99
C TYR A 21 11.48 0.41 5.21
N TRP A 22 10.88 1.41 4.57
CA TRP A 22 9.78 1.21 3.63
C TRP A 22 10.29 0.53 2.35
N ARG A 23 9.63 -0.55 1.94
CA ARG A 23 9.83 -1.10 0.60
C ARG A 23 9.07 -0.23 -0.39
N SER A 24 9.67 -0.02 -1.55
CA SER A 24 9.11 0.77 -2.64
C SER A 24 8.02 0.01 -3.43
N GLN A 25 7.13 -0.65 -2.70
CA GLN A 25 5.97 -1.39 -3.19
C GLN A 25 4.78 -1.11 -2.26
N LEU A 26 3.61 -0.87 -2.85
CA LEU A 26 2.36 -0.77 -2.10
C LEU A 26 1.24 -1.51 -2.83
N GLU A 27 0.21 -1.86 -2.08
CA GLU A 27 -1.04 -2.39 -2.62
C GLU A 27 -2.16 -1.39 -2.30
N PHE A 28 -3.00 -1.10 -3.29
CA PHE A 28 -4.08 -0.12 -3.18
C PHE A 28 -5.35 -0.68 -3.81
N SER A 29 -6.47 -0.56 -3.10
CA SER A 29 -7.77 -0.98 -3.62
C SER A 29 -8.31 0.05 -4.60
N LEU A 30 -8.46 -0.37 -5.86
CA LEU A 30 -8.95 0.44 -6.96
C LEU A 30 -10.02 -0.31 -7.74
N ASP A 31 -11.00 0.44 -8.23
CA ASP A 31 -11.93 -0.05 -9.26
C ASP A 31 -11.17 -0.15 -10.60
N CYS A 32 -11.17 -1.33 -11.21
CA CYS A 32 -10.40 -1.61 -12.41
C CYS A 32 -11.33 -1.67 -13.63
N PHE A 33 -11.39 -0.57 -14.39
CA PHE A 33 -12.20 -0.49 -15.61
C PHE A 33 -11.74 -1.46 -16.70
N VAL A 34 -10.49 -1.93 -16.67
CA VAL A 34 -9.97 -2.89 -17.66
C VAL A 34 -10.60 -4.28 -17.52
N CYS A 35 -10.92 -4.70 -16.29
CA CYS A 35 -11.67 -5.94 -16.06
C CYS A 35 -13.11 -5.70 -15.60
N GLU A 36 -13.53 -4.43 -15.57
CA GLU A 36 -14.83 -3.97 -15.08
C GLU A 36 -15.21 -4.57 -13.73
N ARG A 37 -14.26 -4.57 -12.78
CA ARG A 37 -14.46 -5.05 -11.40
C ARG A 37 -14.11 -3.99 -10.37
N THR A 38 -14.95 -3.85 -9.35
CA THR A 38 -14.71 -2.94 -8.23
C THR A 38 -13.82 -3.56 -7.15
N GLY A 39 -13.23 -2.72 -6.30
CA GLY A 39 -12.52 -3.14 -5.08
C GLY A 39 -11.30 -4.06 -5.31
N ARG A 40 -10.53 -3.82 -6.37
CA ARG A 40 -9.42 -4.68 -6.77
C ARG A 40 -8.12 -4.27 -6.11
N THR A 41 -7.41 -5.25 -5.56
CA THR A 41 -6.04 -5.05 -5.14
C THR A 41 -5.17 -4.77 -6.36
N THR A 42 -4.63 -3.56 -6.42
CA THR A 42 -3.68 -3.14 -7.44
C THR A 42 -2.31 -3.00 -6.79
N VAL A 43 -1.30 -3.66 -7.35
CA VAL A 43 0.08 -3.66 -6.87
C VAL A 43 0.87 -2.61 -7.64
N PHE A 44 1.59 -1.78 -6.90
CA PHE A 44 2.41 -0.69 -7.43
C PHE A 44 3.85 -0.89 -7.01
N ASP A 45 4.76 -0.94 -7.98
CA ASP A 45 6.20 -1.00 -7.78
C ASP A 45 6.85 0.31 -8.25
N ARG A 46 7.80 0.83 -7.47
CA ARG A 46 8.55 2.04 -7.86
C ARG A 46 9.34 1.78 -9.14
N GLY A 47 9.22 2.72 -10.08
CA GLY A 47 9.87 2.65 -11.39
C GLY A 47 9.10 1.84 -12.42
N ALA A 48 8.03 1.14 -12.05
CA ALA A 48 7.14 0.51 -13.03
C ALA A 48 6.26 1.57 -13.71
N GLU A 49 6.17 1.49 -15.04
CA GLU A 49 5.29 2.38 -15.83
C GLU A 49 3.80 2.07 -15.63
N GLN A 50 3.49 0.84 -15.21
CA GLN A 50 2.14 0.33 -15.04
C GLN A 50 2.02 -0.52 -13.77
N ALA A 51 0.93 -0.34 -13.07
CA ALA A 51 0.53 -1.13 -11.92
C ALA A 51 -0.13 -2.44 -12.37
N LEU A 52 -0.22 -3.39 -11.45
CA LEU A 52 -0.74 -4.72 -11.72
C LEU A 52 -2.01 -4.98 -10.91
N CYS A 53 -3.15 -5.10 -11.59
CA CYS A 53 -4.39 -5.55 -10.98
C CYS A 53 -4.27 -7.04 -10.64
N SER A 54 -4.72 -7.43 -9.44
CA SER A 54 -4.68 -8.81 -8.96
C SER A 54 -5.50 -9.80 -9.79
N GLY A 55 -6.42 -9.31 -10.62
CA GLY A 55 -7.41 -10.16 -11.28
C GLY A 55 -8.40 -10.76 -10.27
N SER A 56 -9.26 -11.68 -10.73
CA SER A 56 -10.24 -12.39 -9.90
C SER A 56 -9.91 -13.87 -9.87
N ARG A 57 -10.26 -14.52 -8.75
CA ARG A 57 -10.26 -15.98 -8.66
C ARG A 57 -11.27 -16.65 -9.63
N SER A 58 -12.20 -15.87 -10.18
CA SER A 58 -13.31 -16.34 -11.02
C SER A 58 -13.07 -16.20 -12.53
N GLY A 59 -11.81 -16.03 -12.98
CA GLY A 59 -11.46 -16.10 -14.41
C GLY A 59 -10.70 -14.90 -14.99
N PHE A 60 -10.61 -13.77 -14.27
CA PHE A 60 -9.78 -12.65 -14.73
C PHE A 60 -8.34 -12.83 -14.25
N LYS A 61 -7.41 -13.09 -15.17
CA LYS A 61 -5.98 -13.17 -14.85
C LYS A 61 -5.45 -11.82 -14.36
N ARG A 62 -4.31 -11.85 -13.66
CA ARG A 62 -3.54 -10.63 -13.38
C ARG A 62 -3.23 -9.92 -14.69
N HIS A 63 -3.33 -8.60 -14.69
CA HIS A 63 -3.18 -7.78 -15.87
C HIS A 63 -2.74 -6.37 -15.50
N HIS A 64 -2.03 -5.72 -16.40
CA HIS A 64 -1.62 -4.33 -16.22
C HIS A 64 -2.83 -3.40 -16.28
N THR A 65 -2.76 -2.34 -15.49
CA THR A 65 -3.74 -1.24 -15.51
C THR A 65 -3.02 0.08 -15.72
N ALA A 66 -3.74 1.07 -16.24
CA ALA A 66 -3.24 2.42 -16.48
C ALA A 66 -3.13 3.22 -15.18
N ALA A 67 -2.30 2.74 -14.26
CA ALA A 67 -1.97 3.37 -12.99
C ALA A 67 -0.48 3.16 -12.71
N ARG A 68 0.15 4.02 -11.90
CA ARG A 68 1.57 3.92 -11.55
C ARG A 68 1.88 4.59 -10.22
N LEU A 69 3.00 4.22 -9.62
CA LEU A 69 3.57 4.94 -8.49
C LEU A 69 4.36 6.15 -9.00
N ALA A 70 3.76 7.34 -8.89
CA ALA A 70 4.31 8.58 -9.42
C ALA A 70 5.34 9.23 -8.46
N GLY A 71 5.22 8.98 -7.16
CA GLY A 71 6.13 9.46 -6.14
C GLY A 71 6.18 8.52 -4.95
N PHE A 72 7.35 8.39 -4.33
CA PHE A 72 7.55 7.56 -3.13
C PHE A 72 8.69 8.13 -2.30
N ASP A 73 8.31 9.00 -1.37
CA ASP A 73 9.22 9.71 -0.48
C ASP A 73 9.17 9.08 0.91
N THR A 74 10.34 8.83 1.49
CA THR A 74 10.46 8.25 2.83
C THR A 74 11.27 9.18 3.71
N THR A 75 10.83 9.32 4.96
CA THR A 75 11.53 10.09 5.98
C THR A 75 11.91 9.15 7.10
N SER A 76 13.20 9.03 7.38
CA SER A 76 13.72 8.22 8.50
C SER A 76 14.36 9.14 9.52
N GLY A 77 13.93 9.03 10.78
CA GLY A 77 14.52 9.73 11.91
C GLY A 77 14.53 8.83 13.15
N PRO A 78 15.17 9.25 14.25
CA PRO A 78 15.33 8.43 15.46
C PRO A 78 13.99 7.94 16.05
N GLU A 79 12.96 8.79 16.00
CA GLU A 79 11.68 8.48 16.65
C GLU A 79 10.60 8.00 15.68
N ARG A 80 10.81 8.16 14.36
CA ARG A 80 9.78 7.92 13.35
C ARG A 80 10.31 7.49 11.99
N LEU A 81 9.51 6.67 11.32
CA LEU A 81 9.70 6.25 9.94
C LEU A 81 8.39 6.52 9.18
N ALA A 82 8.42 7.52 8.29
CA ALA A 82 7.25 7.99 7.56
C ALA A 82 7.38 7.76 6.06
N VAL A 83 6.25 7.64 5.37
CA VAL A 83 6.17 7.51 3.92
C VAL A 83 5.08 8.42 3.36
N ARG A 84 5.35 8.99 2.20
CA ARG A 84 4.39 9.68 1.33
C ARG A 84 4.50 9.08 -0.07
N ALA A 85 3.44 8.45 -0.52
CA ALA A 85 3.33 7.87 -1.85
C ALA A 85 2.28 8.62 -2.68
N LEU A 86 2.59 8.86 -3.95
CA LEU A 86 1.66 9.42 -4.93
C LEU A 86 1.35 8.36 -5.98
N ILE A 87 0.08 8.08 -6.19
CA ILE A 87 -0.41 7.12 -7.18
C ILE A 87 -1.19 7.87 -8.23
N ASP A 88 -0.75 7.79 -9.48
CA ASP A 88 -1.53 8.23 -10.63
C ASP A 88 -2.34 7.05 -11.15
N PHE A 89 -3.61 7.26 -11.46
CA PHE A 89 -4.46 6.24 -12.07
C PHE A 89 -5.50 6.84 -13.00
N TRP A 90 -5.71 6.17 -14.13
CA TRP A 90 -6.83 6.43 -15.01
C TRP A 90 -8.08 5.76 -14.47
N TRP A 91 -9.16 6.52 -14.43
CA TRP A 91 -10.47 6.03 -14.03
C TRP A 91 -11.55 6.39 -15.07
N ALA A 92 -12.47 5.48 -15.28
CA ALA A 92 -13.67 5.65 -16.09
C ALA A 92 -14.85 4.95 -15.39
N PRO A 93 -16.08 5.47 -15.50
CA PRO A 93 -17.25 4.81 -14.94
C PRO A 93 -17.54 3.50 -15.67
N PHE A 94 -17.90 2.46 -14.91
CA PHE A 94 -18.37 1.18 -15.40
C PHE A 94 -19.33 0.55 -14.39
N THR A 95 -20.02 -0.52 -14.78
CA THR A 95 -20.83 -1.34 -13.87
C THR A 95 -20.11 -2.68 -13.67
N ASP A 96 -19.92 -3.10 -12.42
CA ASP A 96 -19.28 -4.37 -12.11
C ASP A 96 -20.06 -5.52 -12.76
N THR A 97 -19.38 -6.27 -13.63
CA THR A 97 -19.99 -7.33 -14.44
C THR A 97 -20.49 -8.53 -13.63
N ARG A 98 -20.06 -8.70 -12.37
CA ARG A 98 -20.52 -9.76 -11.49
C ARG A 98 -21.59 -9.28 -10.53
N ASP A 99 -21.35 -8.14 -9.90
CA ASP A 99 -22.10 -7.71 -8.72
C ASP A 99 -23.09 -6.57 -9.06
N GLY A 100 -23.05 -6.01 -10.27
CA GLY A 100 -23.92 -4.94 -10.73
C GLY A 100 -23.66 -3.58 -10.07
N ILE A 101 -22.59 -3.48 -9.28
CA ILE A 101 -22.21 -2.28 -8.53
C ILE A 101 -21.62 -1.24 -9.48
N LYS A 102 -22.08 0.01 -9.40
CA LYS A 102 -21.47 1.10 -10.16
C LYS A 102 -20.10 1.44 -9.59
N ALA A 103 -19.09 1.46 -10.45
CA ALA A 103 -17.75 1.88 -10.07
C ALA A 103 -17.74 3.35 -9.66
N ALA A 104 -16.89 3.68 -8.69
CA ALA A 104 -16.69 5.03 -8.22
C ALA A 104 -15.19 5.35 -8.19
N ALA A 105 -14.86 6.64 -8.25
CA ALA A 105 -13.51 7.05 -7.87
C ALA A 105 -13.26 6.64 -6.41
N PRO A 106 -12.01 6.30 -6.02
CA PRO A 106 -11.69 5.90 -4.65
C PRO A 106 -12.22 6.94 -3.65
N THR A 107 -12.78 6.48 -2.53
CA THR A 107 -13.25 7.39 -1.48
C THR A 107 -12.06 7.87 -0.63
N SER A 108 -12.32 8.54 0.49
CA SER A 108 -11.27 8.96 1.44
C SER A 108 -10.66 7.82 2.26
N HIS A 109 -11.27 6.62 2.27
CA HIS A 109 -10.80 5.50 3.10
C HIS A 109 -10.67 4.15 2.36
N PRO A 110 -10.10 4.10 1.14
CA PRO A 110 -9.81 2.85 0.44
C PRO A 110 -8.79 2.01 1.19
N TRP A 111 -8.81 0.70 0.92
CA TRP A 111 -7.83 -0.21 1.49
C TRP A 111 -6.43 0.00 0.89
N VAL A 112 -5.43 0.11 1.75
CA VAL A 112 -4.01 0.25 1.40
C VAL A 112 -3.20 -0.73 2.22
N ARG A 113 -2.16 -1.32 1.63
CA ARG A 113 -1.06 -1.98 2.34
C ARG A 113 0.28 -1.39 1.90
N LEU A 114 1.07 -0.96 2.88
CA LEU A 114 2.44 -0.48 2.69
C LEU A 114 3.40 -1.57 3.16
N ARG A 115 4.39 -1.91 2.32
CA ARG A 115 5.36 -2.96 2.61
C ARG A 115 6.60 -2.37 3.31
N LEU A 116 7.14 -3.10 4.26
CA LEU A 116 8.39 -2.82 4.96
C LEU A 116 9.37 -3.98 4.82
N ALA A 117 10.64 -3.68 5.04
CA ALA A 117 11.69 -4.66 5.24
C ALA A 117 12.61 -4.20 6.36
N TYR A 118 13.31 -5.16 6.95
CA TYR A 118 14.31 -4.89 7.97
C TYR A 118 15.44 -5.91 7.91
N TYR A 119 16.54 -5.59 8.57
CA TYR A 119 17.61 -6.53 8.88
C TYR A 119 17.65 -6.77 10.39
N CYS A 120 17.60 -8.04 10.81
CA CYS A 120 17.68 -8.46 12.20
C CYS A 120 19.15 -8.66 12.61
N PRO A 121 19.67 -7.92 13.60
CA PRO A 121 21.05 -8.08 14.04
C PRO A 121 21.28 -9.38 14.83
N ASP A 122 20.27 -9.88 15.55
CA ASP A 122 20.39 -11.08 16.39
C ASP A 122 20.49 -12.35 15.51
N ALA A 123 19.58 -12.50 14.53
CA ALA A 123 19.54 -13.64 13.62
C ALA A 123 20.45 -13.48 12.39
N LYS A 124 20.90 -12.25 12.09
CA LYS A 124 21.64 -11.88 10.88
C LYS A 124 20.86 -12.11 9.57
N GLU A 125 19.54 -12.09 9.65
CA GLU A 125 18.63 -12.34 8.53
C GLU A 125 17.79 -11.11 8.20
N SER A 126 17.38 -11.01 6.94
CA SER A 126 16.38 -10.02 6.52
C SER A 126 14.98 -10.54 6.83
N GLY A 127 14.09 -9.62 7.19
CA GLY A 127 12.68 -9.91 7.34
C GLY A 127 11.81 -8.89 6.62
N THR A 128 10.52 -9.20 6.53
CA THR A 128 9.54 -8.30 5.91
C THR A 128 8.38 -8.00 6.83
N GLY A 129 7.71 -6.88 6.57
CA GLY A 129 6.54 -6.45 7.32
C GLY A 129 5.57 -5.70 6.43
N SER A 130 4.39 -5.39 6.99
CA SER A 130 3.46 -4.47 6.34
C SER A 130 2.55 -3.82 7.35
N ILE A 131 2.13 -2.60 7.05
CA ILE A 131 0.95 -1.98 7.69
C ILE A 131 -0.14 -1.81 6.65
N GLN A 132 -1.39 -1.77 7.10
CA GLN A 132 -2.55 -1.67 6.22
C GLN A 132 -3.73 -1.04 6.93
N THR A 133 -4.65 -0.44 6.19
CA THR A 133 -5.76 0.35 6.78
C THR A 133 -6.67 -0.47 7.70
N ASN A 134 -6.84 -1.77 7.43
CA ASN A 134 -7.73 -2.67 8.17
C ASN A 134 -7.10 -3.39 9.38
N LEU A 135 -6.01 -2.86 9.97
CA LEU A 135 -5.45 -3.38 11.22
C LEU A 135 -6.11 -2.76 12.45
N VAL A 136 -6.21 -3.55 13.52
CA VAL A 136 -6.55 -3.03 14.87
C VAL A 136 -5.37 -2.21 15.37
N ARG A 137 -5.64 -1.00 15.89
CA ARG A 137 -4.61 -0.04 16.33
C ARG A 137 -4.64 0.18 17.84
N PRO A 138 -3.47 0.42 18.46
CA PRO A 138 -2.14 0.49 17.86
C PRO A 138 -1.65 -0.89 17.38
N TYR A 139 -1.10 -0.97 16.18
CA TYR A 139 -0.54 -2.20 15.64
C TYR A 139 0.96 -2.24 15.88
N ARG A 140 1.43 -3.33 16.50
CA ARG A 140 2.85 -3.54 16.84
C ARG A 140 3.48 -4.36 15.73
N LEU A 141 4.44 -3.77 15.04
CA LEU A 141 5.27 -4.49 14.09
C LEU A 141 6.42 -5.14 14.85
N THR A 142 6.56 -6.46 14.80
CA THR A 142 7.60 -7.21 15.49
C THR A 142 8.52 -7.92 14.49
N CYS A 143 9.76 -8.12 14.90
CA CYS A 143 10.72 -8.94 14.17
C CYS A 143 10.28 -10.41 14.20
N GLU A 144 10.22 -11.06 13.05
CA GLU A 144 9.85 -12.49 12.95
C GLU A 144 10.96 -13.42 13.43
N HIS A 145 12.17 -12.89 13.61
CA HIS A 145 13.36 -13.66 13.98
C HIS A 145 13.72 -13.58 15.46
N CYS A 146 13.42 -12.47 16.13
CA CYS A 146 13.78 -12.26 17.54
C CYS A 146 12.65 -11.66 18.41
N ASP A 147 11.45 -11.53 17.87
CA ASP A 147 10.23 -11.04 18.54
C ASP A 147 10.30 -9.60 19.10
N ARG A 148 11.42 -8.90 18.93
CA ARG A 148 11.56 -7.50 19.34
C ARG A 148 10.63 -6.60 18.52
N LEU A 149 10.16 -5.54 19.18
CA LEU A 149 9.38 -4.49 18.53
C LEU A 149 10.24 -3.78 17.48
N LEU A 150 9.73 -3.61 16.27
CA LEU A 150 10.34 -2.82 15.19
C LEU A 150 9.76 -1.40 15.16
N GLY A 151 8.48 -1.27 15.48
CA GLY A 151 7.78 0.01 15.51
C GLY A 151 6.28 -0.17 15.76
N VAL A 152 5.59 0.94 15.94
CA VAL A 152 4.15 1.00 16.24
C VAL A 152 3.43 1.86 15.20
N ASP A 153 2.45 1.26 14.55
CA ASP A 153 1.47 1.90 13.68
C ASP A 153 0.29 2.37 14.53
N ARG A 154 0.24 3.67 14.84
CA ARG A 154 -0.79 4.25 15.74
C ARG A 154 -2.02 4.74 14.98
N GLU A 155 -1.83 5.21 13.75
CA GLU A 155 -2.87 5.78 12.91
C GLU A 155 -3.02 4.96 11.63
N SER A 156 -4.19 4.97 11.01
CA SER A 156 -4.34 4.29 9.72
C SER A 156 -3.57 5.02 8.63
N PRO A 157 -2.97 4.31 7.65
CA PRO A 157 -2.55 4.95 6.42
C PRO A 157 -3.68 5.85 5.90
N ALA A 158 -3.37 7.12 5.74
CA ALA A 158 -4.31 8.12 5.29
C ALA A 158 -4.28 8.17 3.76
N VAL A 159 -5.45 8.30 3.14
CA VAL A 159 -5.58 8.40 1.69
C VAL A 159 -6.33 9.67 1.35
N ARG A 160 -5.76 10.45 0.44
CA ARG A 160 -6.34 11.70 -0.02
C ARG A 160 -6.32 11.73 -1.54
N LEU A 161 -7.49 11.85 -2.17
CA LEU A 161 -7.55 12.16 -3.58
C LEU A 161 -7.09 13.62 -3.80
N LEU A 162 -6.22 13.80 -4.78
CA LEU A 162 -5.76 15.09 -5.26
C LEU A 162 -6.49 15.39 -6.58
N GLY A 163 -7.29 16.45 -6.59
CA GLY A 163 -8.10 16.86 -7.76
C GLY A 163 -9.59 16.92 -7.45
#